data_AF-A0A6M2DN88-F1
#
_entry.id   AF-A0A6M2DN88-F1
#
_cell.length_a   1.000
_cell.length_b   1.000
_cell.length_c   1.000
_cell.angle_alpha   90.00
_cell.angle_beta   90.00
_cell.angle_gamma   90.00
#
_symmetry.space_group_name_H-M   'P 1'
#
loop_
_entity.id
_entity.type
_entity.pdbx_description
1 polymer ?
#
loop_
_entity_poly.entity_id
_entity_poly.type
_entity_poly.pdbx_seq_one_letter_code
_entity_poly.pdbx_strand_id
1 'polypeptide(L)'
;LPTTWSGFTHRYSCLLKSIKDKTKIQALHLLDEDSVKQFPRIISFIERLGQTVDATLKSAVDKEVEKLECEKASSGIDLCDKLLLLGHCDSLNSCMNRHKVTLYDKPREHLPLSGDIKFKILQIVDVDVYKVLIVGTRKHGQKQWQVIEMDTLTSAMCSLYYNNLKTTAIAAQIKIGHVCAVEMGANTYERCEIKRVYDTVKGNITVSTVNVDLIDCGLKLDRIEAYRLLELPEHLKAPSPIATIRLVNIKPHDDYQWCEMANHTIKKILCLPISDDEYFTSSIVFVMQNTLWVHDICKGRVLSGVEILTMSLRRQIFDNDIGIPNKGHVERLKSFYNEIKMYCKNDDAKEVVKVQEKAETKVNVVQTNSKAPSGSASVLERFLKWAKHTP
;
A
#
# COMPACT_ATOMS: atom_id res chain seq x y z
N LEU A 1 28.38 24.87 5.80
CA LEU A 1 28.83 24.78 4.39
C LEU A 1 29.16 26.17 3.85
N PRO A 2 30.10 26.32 2.89
CA PRO A 2 30.42 27.63 2.34
C PRO A 2 29.17 28.25 1.70
N THR A 3 28.89 29.51 2.04
CA THR A 3 27.70 30.24 1.59
C THR A 3 27.84 30.84 0.20
N THR A 4 29.03 30.75 -0.40
CA THR A 4 29.34 31.29 -1.73
C THR A 4 30.17 30.32 -2.56
N TRP A 5 29.96 30.33 -3.87
CA TRP A 5 30.68 29.49 -4.85
C TRP A 5 32.20 29.74 -4.85
N SER A 6 32.61 30.98 -4.62
CA SER A 6 34.02 31.37 -4.45
C SER A 6 34.65 30.76 -3.19
N GLY A 7 33.92 30.72 -2.08
CA GLY A 7 34.36 30.06 -0.83
C GLY A 7 34.47 28.54 -0.95
N PHE A 8 33.57 27.91 -1.73
CA PHE A 8 33.66 26.50 -2.10
C PHE A 8 34.93 26.21 -2.90
N THR A 9 35.15 26.94 -3.99
CA THR A 9 36.28 26.76 -4.91
C THR A 9 37.63 26.93 -4.21
N HIS A 10 37.76 27.96 -3.36
CA HIS A 10 38.98 28.22 -2.63
C HIS A 10 39.34 27.07 -1.66
N ARG A 11 38.38 26.58 -0.86
CA ARG A 11 38.63 25.48 0.09
C ARG A 11 39.03 24.18 -0.61
N TYR A 12 38.35 23.82 -1.70
CA TYR A 12 38.65 22.57 -2.42
C TYR A 12 39.90 22.65 -3.30
N SER A 13 40.33 23.85 -3.72
CA SER A 13 41.59 24.04 -4.45
C SER A 13 42.83 23.66 -3.63
N CYS A 14 42.79 23.82 -2.29
CA CYS A 14 43.86 23.40 -1.40
C CYS A 14 43.93 21.88 -1.22
N LEU A 15 42.77 21.21 -1.32
CA LEU A 15 42.61 19.76 -1.22
C LEU A 15 43.20 19.06 -2.46
N LEU A 16 42.98 19.62 -3.65
CA LEU A 16 43.59 19.13 -4.90
C LEU A 16 45.11 19.26 -4.92
N LYS A 17 45.67 20.29 -4.26
CA LYS A 17 47.12 20.50 -4.17
C LYS A 17 47.84 19.51 -3.25
N SER A 18 47.11 18.84 -2.34
CA SER A 18 47.66 17.92 -1.35
C SER A 18 47.61 16.44 -1.77
N ILE A 19 46.98 16.13 -2.91
CA ILE A 19 46.99 14.79 -3.50
C ILE A 19 48.33 14.57 -4.20
N LYS A 20 49.22 13.81 -3.54
CA LYS A 20 50.62 13.63 -3.94
C LYS A 20 50.84 12.68 -5.14
N ASP A 21 49.88 11.82 -5.46
CA ASP A 21 49.97 10.86 -6.57
C ASP A 21 49.02 11.22 -7.72
N LYS A 22 49.50 12.05 -8.65
CA LYS A 22 48.76 12.44 -9.87
C LYS A 22 48.78 11.38 -10.97
N THR A 23 49.57 10.30 -10.82
CA THR A 23 49.87 9.37 -11.92
C THR A 23 48.93 8.17 -12.01
N LYS A 24 48.02 7.98 -11.05
CA LYS A 24 47.05 6.85 -11.06
C LYS A 24 45.58 7.22 -10.76
N ILE A 25 45.27 8.47 -10.43
CA ILE A 25 43.91 8.87 -10.05
C ILE A 25 43.18 9.38 -11.30
N GLN A 26 42.24 8.60 -11.83
CA GLN A 26 41.44 8.99 -13.01
C GLN A 26 40.16 9.78 -12.66
N ALA A 27 39.69 9.73 -11.40
CA ALA A 27 38.57 10.54 -10.93
C ALA A 27 38.67 10.80 -9.41
N LEU A 28 38.40 12.05 -8.99
CA LEU A 28 38.28 12.46 -7.59
C LEU A 28 36.84 12.91 -7.34
N HIS A 29 36.13 12.20 -6.47
CA HIS A 29 34.79 12.57 -6.02
C HIS A 29 34.87 13.24 -4.65
N LEU A 30 34.41 14.49 -4.56
CA LEU A 30 34.32 15.24 -3.32
C LEU A 30 32.93 15.02 -2.72
N LEU A 31 32.90 14.52 -1.50
CA LEU A 31 31.69 14.08 -0.83
C LEU A 31 31.52 14.92 0.44
N ASP A 32 30.29 15.37 0.67
CA ASP A 32 29.85 16.03 1.89
C ASP A 32 28.92 15.11 2.72
N GLU A 33 28.38 15.66 3.80
CA GLU A 33 27.55 14.96 4.79
C GLU A 33 26.23 14.43 4.17
N ASP A 34 25.74 15.07 3.10
CA ASP A 34 24.54 14.68 2.35
C ASP A 34 24.85 13.80 1.12
N SER A 35 26.13 13.68 0.75
CA SER A 35 26.57 12.95 -0.44
C SER A 35 26.36 11.44 -0.35
N VAL A 36 26.09 10.92 0.85
CA VAL A 36 25.71 9.50 1.04
C VAL A 36 24.46 9.16 0.22
N LYS A 37 23.54 10.13 0.03
CA LYS A 37 22.36 9.99 -0.85
C LYS A 37 22.72 9.76 -2.32
N GLN A 38 23.91 10.19 -2.75
CA GLN A 38 24.40 10.04 -4.12
C GLN A 38 25.24 8.77 -4.32
N PHE A 39 25.67 8.11 -3.24
CA PHE A 39 26.53 6.92 -3.33
C PHE A 39 25.94 5.76 -4.13
N PRO A 40 24.63 5.43 -4.05
CA PRO A 40 24.07 4.37 -4.88
C PRO A 40 24.29 4.62 -6.38
N ARG A 41 24.16 5.89 -6.79
CA ARG A 41 24.36 6.32 -8.17
C ARG A 41 25.84 6.25 -8.58
N ILE A 42 26.74 6.64 -7.67
CA ILE A 42 28.20 6.60 -7.91
C ILE A 42 28.67 5.15 -8.03
N ILE A 43 28.25 4.25 -7.12
CA ILE A 43 28.59 2.83 -7.19
C ILE A 43 28.08 2.22 -8.49
N SER A 44 26.80 2.41 -8.82
CA SER A 44 26.21 1.91 -10.06
C SER A 44 26.96 2.42 -11.30
N PHE A 45 27.42 3.67 -11.28
CA PHE A 45 28.24 4.22 -12.35
C PHE A 45 29.61 3.52 -12.47
N ILE A 46 30.32 3.34 -11.36
CA ILE A 46 31.63 2.66 -11.32
C ILE A 46 31.52 1.22 -11.81
N GLU A 47 30.50 0.49 -11.36
CA GLU A 47 30.26 -0.90 -11.79
C GLU A 47 29.93 -1.00 -13.28
N ARG A 48 29.14 -0.05 -13.81
CA ARG A 48 28.85 0.02 -15.24
C ARG A 48 30.09 0.30 -16.09
N LEU A 49 31.12 0.94 -15.52
CA LEU A 49 32.43 1.10 -16.15
C LEU A 49 33.31 -0.17 -16.04
N GLY A 50 32.78 -1.28 -15.53
CA GLY A 50 33.49 -2.53 -15.37
C GLY A 50 34.49 -2.54 -14.21
N GLN A 51 34.42 -1.54 -13.33
CA GLN A 51 35.31 -1.43 -12.18
C GLN A 51 34.71 -2.13 -10.96
N THR A 52 35.55 -2.83 -10.20
CA THR A 52 35.13 -3.49 -8.96
C THR A 52 35.06 -2.49 -7.83
N VAL A 53 33.93 -2.42 -7.15
CA VAL A 53 33.76 -1.64 -5.91
C VAL A 53 33.97 -2.56 -4.71
N ASP A 54 34.70 -2.06 -3.71
CA ASP A 54 34.97 -2.76 -2.45
C ASP A 54 33.68 -3.23 -1.77
N ALA A 55 33.69 -4.47 -1.26
CA ALA A 55 32.51 -5.10 -0.66
C ALA A 55 32.04 -4.40 0.62
N THR A 56 32.96 -3.82 1.38
CA THR A 56 32.65 -3.04 2.59
C THR A 56 31.89 -1.78 2.23
N LEU A 57 32.34 -1.08 1.18
CA LEU A 57 31.67 0.11 0.67
C LEU A 57 30.28 -0.22 0.12
N LYS A 58 30.13 -1.32 -0.62
CA LYS A 58 28.81 -1.80 -1.08
C LYS A 58 27.86 -2.04 0.09
N SER A 59 28.30 -2.78 1.10
CA SER A 59 27.50 -3.06 2.29
C SER A 59 27.09 -1.79 3.04
N ALA A 60 27.98 -0.80 3.14
CA ALA A 60 27.67 0.49 3.75
C ALA A 60 26.60 1.26 2.96
N VAL A 61 26.69 1.26 1.63
CA VAL A 61 25.70 1.90 0.76
C VAL A 61 24.35 1.18 0.79
N ASP A 62 24.35 -0.15 0.79
CA ASP A 62 23.12 -0.94 0.87
C ASP A 62 22.32 -0.65 2.15
N LYS A 63 23.03 -0.48 3.28
CA LYS A 63 22.43 -0.08 4.57
C LYS A 63 21.82 1.31 4.50
N GLU A 64 22.50 2.28 3.87
CA GLU A 64 21.92 3.63 3.73
C GLU A 64 20.72 3.62 2.79
N VAL A 65 20.76 2.86 1.69
CA VAL A 65 19.61 2.68 0.80
C VAL A 65 18.43 2.09 1.57
N GLU A 66 18.66 1.07 2.40
CA GLU A 66 17.60 0.48 3.24
C GLU A 66 17.00 1.52 4.21
N LYS A 67 17.83 2.32 4.86
CA LYS A 67 17.38 3.40 5.74
C LYS A 67 16.55 4.44 5.00
N LEU A 68 17.00 4.92 3.84
CA LEU A 68 16.27 5.89 3.01
C LEU A 68 14.92 5.33 2.55
N GLU A 69 14.86 4.05 2.18
CA GLU A 69 13.62 3.39 1.78
C GLU A 69 12.64 3.22 2.97
N CYS A 70 13.16 2.97 4.18
CA CYS A 70 12.36 2.96 5.41
C CYS A 70 11.83 4.36 5.77
N GLU A 71 12.65 5.40 5.62
CA GLU A 71 12.23 6.80 5.82
C GLU A 71 11.11 7.18 4.85
N LYS A 72 11.27 6.84 3.57
CA LYS A 72 10.21 7.01 2.56
C LYS A 72 8.92 6.27 2.97
N ALA A 73 9.04 5.03 3.46
CA ALA A 73 7.89 4.21 3.83
C ALA A 73 7.15 4.79 5.04
N SER A 74 7.90 5.18 6.07
CA SER A 74 7.35 5.84 7.26
C SER A 74 6.74 7.21 6.96
N SER A 75 7.14 7.84 5.86
CA SER A 75 6.57 9.10 5.34
C SER A 75 5.38 8.89 4.40
N GLY A 76 4.92 7.65 4.20
CA GLY A 76 3.76 7.35 3.35
C GLY A 76 4.02 7.49 1.85
N ILE A 77 5.28 7.35 1.41
CA ILE A 77 5.61 7.30 -0.02
C ILE A 77 5.33 5.89 -0.53
N ASP A 78 4.65 5.76 -1.66
CA ASP A 78 4.27 4.48 -2.26
C ASP A 78 5.47 3.77 -2.94
N LEU A 79 5.32 2.48 -3.18
CA LEU A 79 6.22 1.72 -4.06
C LEU A 79 6.13 2.26 -5.49
N CYS A 80 7.25 2.21 -6.20
CA CYS A 80 7.36 2.69 -7.56
C CYS A 80 6.43 1.92 -8.50
N ASP A 81 5.51 2.62 -9.17
CA ASP A 81 4.57 1.98 -10.11
C ASP A 81 5.27 1.24 -11.25
N LYS A 82 6.41 1.73 -11.74
CA LYS A 82 7.21 1.03 -12.76
C LYS A 82 7.77 -0.28 -12.23
N LEU A 83 8.24 -0.27 -10.97
CA LEU A 83 8.69 -1.48 -10.31
C LEU A 83 7.52 -2.48 -10.17
N LEU A 84 6.34 -2.00 -9.81
CA LEU A 84 5.14 -2.83 -9.67
C LEU A 84 4.60 -3.35 -11.02
N LEU A 85 4.71 -2.59 -12.10
CA LEU A 85 4.22 -2.96 -13.43
C LEU A 85 5.21 -3.87 -14.19
N LEU A 86 6.50 -3.55 -14.12
CA LEU A 86 7.54 -4.16 -14.94
C LEU A 86 8.42 -5.15 -14.16
N GLY A 87 8.41 -5.08 -12.83
CA GLY A 87 9.35 -5.77 -11.95
C GLY A 87 10.75 -5.13 -11.90
N HIS A 88 10.93 -3.94 -12.48
CA HIS A 88 12.18 -3.16 -12.39
C HIS A 88 11.90 -1.67 -12.62
N CYS A 89 12.87 -0.81 -12.28
CA CYS A 89 12.82 0.63 -12.50
C CYS A 89 14.18 1.11 -13.03
N ASP A 90 14.23 1.58 -14.27
CA ASP A 90 15.48 2.07 -14.88
C ASP A 90 15.99 3.37 -14.24
N SER A 91 15.10 4.08 -13.55
CA SER A 91 15.40 5.33 -12.86
C SER A 91 15.62 5.12 -11.36
N LEU A 92 16.07 3.94 -10.92
CA LEU A 92 16.20 3.58 -9.49
C LEU A 92 16.93 4.64 -8.67
N ASN A 93 18.01 5.22 -9.21
CA ASN A 93 18.84 6.23 -8.54
C ASN A 93 18.24 7.65 -8.51
N SER A 94 17.17 7.92 -9.26
CA SER A 94 16.54 9.24 -9.34
C SER A 94 15.03 9.21 -9.09
N CYS A 95 14.47 8.03 -8.80
CA CYS A 95 13.06 7.85 -8.61
C CYS A 95 12.68 8.21 -7.16
N MET A 96 11.67 9.07 -7.05
CA MET A 96 11.18 9.57 -5.77
C MET A 96 10.42 8.52 -4.96
N ASN A 97 9.91 7.48 -5.64
CA ASN A 97 9.16 6.40 -5.02
C ASN A 97 10.07 5.37 -4.38
N ARG A 98 9.47 4.45 -3.64
CA ARG A 98 10.19 3.34 -3.01
C ARG A 98 10.48 2.21 -3.98
N HIS A 99 11.61 1.56 -3.78
CA HIS A 99 12.05 0.37 -4.51
C HIS A 99 12.35 -0.80 -3.58
N LYS A 100 12.33 -0.59 -2.26
CA LYS A 100 12.40 -1.67 -1.28
C LYS A 100 11.10 -1.77 -0.51
N VAL A 101 10.77 -3.02 -0.21
CA VAL A 101 9.60 -3.37 0.57
C VAL A 101 9.97 -3.39 2.05
N THR A 102 9.03 -2.98 2.89
CA THR A 102 9.23 -2.73 4.32
C THR A 102 8.13 -3.38 5.14
N LEU A 103 8.20 -3.23 6.47
CA LEU A 103 7.15 -3.67 7.39
C LEU A 103 5.77 -3.05 7.08
N TYR A 104 5.72 -1.85 6.48
CA TYR A 104 4.48 -1.18 6.08
C TYR A 104 3.77 -1.86 4.92
N ASP A 105 4.45 -2.77 4.22
CA ASP A 105 3.93 -3.45 3.05
C ASP A 105 3.26 -4.81 3.37
N LYS A 106 3.20 -5.17 4.66
CA LYS A 106 2.54 -6.40 5.14
C LYS A 106 1.09 -6.49 4.65
N PRO A 107 0.63 -7.68 4.22
CA PRO A 107 -0.78 -7.90 3.92
C PRO A 107 -1.68 -7.52 5.09
N ARG A 108 -2.85 -6.96 4.80
CA ARG A 108 -3.86 -6.74 5.83
C ARG A 108 -4.45 -8.07 6.31
N GLU A 109 -4.67 -8.19 7.61
CA GLU A 109 -5.11 -9.43 8.26
C GLU A 109 -6.43 -9.99 7.72
N HIS A 110 -7.34 -9.11 7.29
CA HIS A 110 -8.66 -9.49 6.78
C HIS A 110 -8.65 -9.95 5.31
N LEU A 111 -7.54 -9.78 4.58
CA LEU A 111 -7.48 -10.17 3.18
C LEU A 111 -7.09 -11.64 3.02
N PRO A 112 -7.71 -12.38 2.07
CA PRO A 112 -7.29 -13.73 1.75
C PRO A 112 -5.89 -13.73 1.15
N LEU A 113 -4.97 -14.51 1.72
CA LEU A 113 -3.58 -14.60 1.25
C LEU A 113 -3.39 -15.54 0.04
N SER A 114 -4.36 -16.40 -0.24
CA SER A 114 -4.34 -17.39 -1.33
C SER A 114 -5.77 -17.85 -1.67
N GLY A 115 -5.92 -18.63 -2.75
CA GLY A 115 -7.21 -19.10 -3.24
C GLY A 115 -7.82 -18.18 -4.28
N ASP A 116 -9.14 -18.27 -4.44
CA ASP A 116 -9.91 -17.47 -5.38
C ASP A 116 -10.74 -16.42 -4.64
N ILE A 117 -10.94 -15.29 -5.31
CA ILE A 117 -11.81 -14.20 -4.86
C ILE A 117 -12.91 -13.96 -5.87
N LYS A 118 -14.11 -13.67 -5.37
CA LYS A 118 -15.26 -13.18 -6.12
C LYS A 118 -15.45 -11.72 -5.75
N PHE A 119 -15.59 -10.85 -6.74
CA PHE A 119 -15.61 -9.40 -6.51
C PHE A 119 -16.43 -8.63 -7.55
N LYS A 120 -16.74 -7.38 -7.22
CA LYS A 120 -17.26 -6.36 -8.13
C LYS A 120 -16.18 -5.30 -8.36
N ILE A 121 -16.00 -4.86 -9.61
CA ILE A 121 -15.08 -3.76 -9.91
C ILE A 121 -15.80 -2.44 -9.61
N LEU A 122 -15.20 -1.62 -8.73
CA LEU A 122 -15.70 -0.30 -8.37
C LEU A 122 -15.09 0.78 -9.27
N GLN A 123 -13.78 0.66 -9.53
CA GLN A 123 -13.04 1.61 -10.36
C GLN A 123 -11.95 0.89 -11.14
N ILE A 124 -11.82 1.26 -12.42
CA ILE A 124 -10.67 0.91 -13.26
C ILE A 124 -9.67 2.05 -13.14
N VAL A 125 -8.54 1.79 -12.51
CA VAL A 125 -7.47 2.79 -12.28
C VAL A 125 -6.51 2.78 -13.46
N ASP A 126 -6.08 1.59 -13.87
CA ASP A 126 -5.25 1.38 -15.05
C ASP A 126 -5.54 -0.02 -15.64
N VAL A 127 -4.92 -0.38 -16.77
CA VAL A 127 -5.08 -1.69 -17.43
C VAL A 127 -4.67 -2.85 -16.52
N ASP A 128 -3.71 -2.66 -15.62
CA ASP A 128 -3.33 -3.66 -14.62
C ASP A 128 -3.87 -3.38 -13.22
N VAL A 129 -4.59 -2.28 -12.96
CA VAL A 129 -4.95 -1.84 -11.59
C VAL A 129 -6.45 -1.55 -11.43
N TYR A 130 -7.07 -2.20 -10.45
CA TYR A 130 -8.52 -2.14 -10.23
C TYR A 130 -8.84 -1.94 -8.74
N LYS A 131 -9.79 -1.06 -8.41
CA LYS A 131 -10.42 -1.03 -7.08
C LYS A 131 -11.64 -1.93 -7.12
N VAL A 132 -11.73 -2.84 -6.15
CA VAL A 132 -12.76 -3.88 -6.14
C VAL A 132 -13.38 -4.03 -4.77
N LEU A 133 -14.64 -4.42 -4.76
CA LEU A 133 -15.34 -4.91 -3.58
C LEU A 133 -15.29 -6.43 -3.59
N ILE A 134 -14.64 -7.04 -2.60
CA ILE A 134 -14.63 -8.50 -2.43
C ILE A 134 -15.97 -8.93 -1.83
N VAL A 135 -16.68 -9.83 -2.51
CA VAL A 135 -17.98 -10.36 -2.08
C VAL A 135 -17.91 -11.84 -1.67
N GLY A 136 -16.81 -12.50 -1.99
CA GLY A 136 -16.58 -13.87 -1.53
C GLY A 136 -15.15 -14.35 -1.73
N THR A 137 -14.79 -15.36 -0.96
CA THR A 137 -13.47 -16.01 -1.05
C THR A 137 -13.63 -17.53 -1.09
N ARG A 138 -12.66 -18.21 -1.67
CA ARG A 138 -12.63 -19.66 -1.75
C ARG A 138 -11.20 -20.15 -1.62
N LYS A 139 -10.93 -20.95 -0.58
CA LYS A 139 -9.60 -21.55 -0.43
C LYS A 139 -9.34 -22.61 -1.50
N HIS A 140 -8.09 -22.86 -1.82
CA HIS A 140 -7.72 -23.93 -2.75
C HIS A 140 -8.35 -25.28 -2.32
N GLY A 141 -8.98 -25.97 -3.27
CA GLY A 141 -9.64 -27.26 -3.05
C GLY A 141 -11.06 -27.18 -2.45
N GLN A 142 -11.52 -26.01 -2.01
CA GLN A 142 -12.91 -25.83 -1.61
C GLN A 142 -13.80 -25.58 -2.82
N LYS A 143 -15.03 -26.12 -2.80
CA LYS A 143 -16.02 -25.93 -3.86
C LYS A 143 -16.91 -24.72 -3.63
N GLN A 144 -17.18 -24.40 -2.36
CA GLN A 144 -18.14 -23.35 -1.99
C GLN A 144 -17.44 -22.02 -1.72
N TRP A 145 -18.12 -20.94 -2.08
CA TRP A 145 -17.72 -19.58 -1.74
C TRP A 145 -18.08 -19.28 -0.28
N GLN A 146 -17.11 -18.74 0.45
CA GLN A 146 -17.36 -18.06 1.72
C GLN A 146 -17.79 -16.63 1.39
N VAL A 147 -19.06 -16.31 1.65
CA VAL A 147 -19.60 -14.97 1.41
C VAL A 147 -18.96 -14.01 2.41
N ILE A 148 -18.47 -12.88 1.91
CA ILE A 148 -18.09 -11.77 2.77
C ILE A 148 -19.35 -10.91 2.90
N GLU A 149 -19.99 -10.98 4.07
CA GLU A 149 -21.05 -10.06 4.41
C GLU A 149 -20.46 -8.66 4.53
N MET A 150 -20.84 -7.79 3.60
CA MET A 150 -20.56 -6.38 3.73
C MET A 150 -21.69 -5.78 4.55
N ASP A 151 -21.36 -5.13 5.67
CA ASP A 151 -22.23 -4.13 6.26
C ASP A 151 -22.23 -2.93 5.30
N THR A 152 -23.05 -3.04 4.23
CA THR A 152 -23.26 -2.07 3.13
C THR A 152 -23.58 -0.67 3.62
N LEU A 153 -23.93 -0.54 4.90
CA LEU A 153 -24.27 0.70 5.57
C LEU A 153 -23.08 1.36 6.25
N THR A 154 -21.87 0.79 6.32
CA THR A 154 -20.84 1.33 7.24
C THR A 154 -20.45 2.79 6.98
N SER A 155 -20.37 3.22 5.70
CA SER A 155 -20.19 4.63 5.33
C SER A 155 -21.42 5.48 5.72
N ALA A 156 -22.64 5.02 5.40
CA ALA A 156 -23.88 5.70 5.82
C ALA A 156 -24.00 5.81 7.35
N MET A 157 -23.53 4.79 8.07
CA MET A 157 -23.53 4.71 9.54
C MET A 157 -22.50 5.65 10.14
N CYS A 158 -21.37 5.86 9.45
CA CYS A 158 -20.41 6.91 9.78
C CYS A 158 -21.07 8.29 9.73
N SER A 159 -21.73 8.62 8.62
CA SER A 159 -22.47 9.88 8.50
C SER A 159 -23.58 10.01 9.54
N LEU A 160 -24.40 8.98 9.74
CA LEU A 160 -25.46 8.95 10.75
C LEU A 160 -24.92 9.14 12.17
N TYR A 161 -23.76 8.57 12.49
CA TYR A 161 -23.13 8.72 13.79
C TYR A 161 -22.77 10.19 14.08
N TYR A 162 -22.04 10.85 13.17
CA TYR A 162 -21.63 12.24 13.36
C TYR A 162 -22.79 13.23 13.27
N ASN A 163 -23.82 12.95 12.48
CA ASN A 163 -25.00 13.81 12.41
C ASN A 163 -25.88 13.75 13.66
N ASN A 164 -25.79 12.68 14.45
CA ASN A 164 -26.56 12.51 15.69
C ASN A 164 -25.71 12.69 16.96
N LEU A 165 -24.46 13.14 16.81
CA LEU A 165 -23.58 13.41 17.94
C LEU A 165 -24.09 14.59 18.75
N LYS A 166 -24.42 14.35 20.03
CA LYS A 166 -24.85 15.39 20.97
C LYS A 166 -23.70 16.22 21.53
N THR A 167 -22.49 15.69 21.42
CA THR A 167 -21.25 16.27 21.93
C THR A 167 -20.32 16.61 20.77
N THR A 168 -19.37 17.51 21.02
CA THR A 168 -18.30 17.80 20.07
C THR A 168 -17.55 16.53 19.70
N ALA A 169 -17.33 16.33 18.40
CA ALA A 169 -16.52 15.22 17.90
C ALA A 169 -15.05 15.37 18.34
N ILE A 170 -14.40 14.24 18.61
CA ILE A 170 -12.99 14.19 18.99
C ILE A 170 -12.15 14.26 17.71
N ALA A 171 -11.11 15.09 17.69
CA ALA A 171 -10.17 15.17 16.59
C ALA A 171 -9.38 13.85 16.46
N ALA A 172 -9.14 13.40 15.22
CA ALA A 172 -8.40 12.17 14.97
C ALA A 172 -6.91 12.29 15.33
N GLN A 173 -6.29 11.17 15.66
CA GLN A 173 -4.83 11.09 15.72
C GLN A 173 -4.23 11.19 14.29
N ILE A 174 -3.36 12.18 14.07
CA ILE A 174 -2.70 12.38 12.77
C ILE A 174 -1.48 11.46 12.66
N LYS A 175 -1.72 10.21 12.27
CA LYS A 175 -0.69 9.18 12.08
C LYS A 175 -0.98 8.35 10.84
N ILE A 176 0.05 8.06 10.05
CA ILE A 176 -0.07 7.18 8.87
C ILE A 176 -0.59 5.80 9.29
N GLY A 177 -1.55 5.28 8.52
CA GLY A 177 -2.26 4.04 8.78
C GLY A 177 -3.42 4.17 9.78
N HIS A 178 -3.63 5.34 10.40
CA HIS A 178 -4.75 5.56 11.31
C HIS A 178 -6.07 5.62 10.53
N VAL A 179 -7.06 4.85 10.99
CA VAL A 179 -8.41 4.83 10.41
C VAL A 179 -9.30 5.76 11.21
N CYS A 180 -9.83 6.78 10.53
CA CYS A 180 -10.64 7.85 11.09
C CYS A 180 -11.80 8.20 10.15
N ALA A 181 -12.61 9.20 10.52
CA ALA A 181 -13.59 9.79 9.63
C ALA A 181 -13.06 11.11 9.05
N VAL A 182 -13.46 11.43 7.82
CA VAL A 182 -13.23 12.74 7.20
C VAL A 182 -14.58 13.42 6.93
N GLU A 183 -14.69 14.69 7.33
CA GLU A 183 -15.83 15.53 6.99
C GLU A 183 -15.75 15.96 5.53
N MET A 184 -16.70 15.52 4.72
CA MET A 184 -16.77 15.82 3.28
C MET A 184 -17.59 17.08 2.97
N GLY A 185 -18.26 17.64 3.98
CA GLY A 185 -19.22 18.74 3.87
C GLY A 185 -20.66 18.23 3.78
N ALA A 186 -21.62 19.16 3.92
CA ALA A 186 -23.06 18.87 3.86
C ALA A 186 -23.48 17.67 4.75
N ASN A 187 -22.98 17.62 5.99
CA ASN A 187 -23.29 16.56 6.95
C ASN A 187 -22.92 15.14 6.44
N THR A 188 -21.93 15.05 5.54
CA THR A 188 -21.43 13.79 5.00
C THR A 188 -20.06 13.49 5.60
N TYR A 189 -19.92 12.29 6.14
CA TYR A 189 -18.71 11.79 6.76
C TYR A 189 -18.37 10.42 6.19
N GLU A 190 -17.12 10.28 5.77
CA GLU A 190 -16.61 9.04 5.17
C GLU A 190 -15.50 8.45 6.02
N ARG A 191 -15.43 7.12 6.09
CA ARG A 191 -14.30 6.46 6.72
C ARG A 191 -13.09 6.56 5.81
N CYS A 192 -11.95 6.93 6.38
CA CYS A 192 -10.72 7.08 5.65
C CYS A 192 -9.52 6.58 6.44
N GLU A 193 -8.44 6.30 5.74
CA GLU A 193 -7.15 5.95 6.32
C GLU A 193 -6.11 6.97 5.90
N ILE A 194 -5.36 7.49 6.87
CA ILE A 194 -4.29 8.47 6.61
C ILE A 194 -3.14 7.76 5.89
N LYS A 195 -2.86 8.19 4.66
CA LYS A 195 -1.76 7.65 3.86
C LYS A 195 -0.49 8.47 3.98
N ARG A 196 -0.63 9.79 4.08
CA ARG A 196 0.53 10.69 4.16
C ARG A 196 0.20 11.93 4.97
N VAL A 197 1.21 12.44 5.68
CA VAL A 197 1.12 13.67 6.46
C VAL A 197 2.14 14.66 5.91
N TYR A 198 1.71 15.92 5.78
CA TYR A 198 2.53 17.03 5.35
C TYR A 198 2.41 18.16 6.37
N ASP A 199 3.48 18.40 7.09
CA ASP A 199 3.56 19.53 8.00
C ASP A 199 4.14 20.73 7.25
N THR A 200 3.37 21.82 7.20
CA THR A 200 3.83 23.09 6.66
C THR A 200 3.91 24.10 7.79
N VAL A 201 5.13 24.58 8.06
CA VAL A 201 5.34 25.66 9.03
C VAL A 201 5.08 26.99 8.34
N LYS A 202 4.07 27.73 8.80
CA LYS A 202 3.77 29.10 8.38
C LYS A 202 3.95 30.03 9.59
N GLY A 203 5.12 30.63 9.73
CA GLY A 203 5.48 31.42 10.92
C GLY A 203 5.57 30.52 12.15
N ASN A 204 4.77 30.83 13.19
CA ASN A 204 4.72 30.03 14.44
C ASN A 204 3.63 28.95 14.44
N ILE A 205 2.89 28.78 13.34
CA ILE A 205 1.79 27.82 13.24
C ILE A 205 2.21 26.68 12.32
N THR A 206 2.07 25.44 12.82
CA THR A 206 2.21 24.24 11.99
C THR A 206 0.82 23.87 11.47
N VAL A 207 0.64 23.92 10.16
CA VAL A 207 -0.58 23.44 9.50
C VAL A 207 -0.28 22.09 8.89
N SER A 208 -0.96 21.05 9.38
CA SER A 208 -0.86 19.70 8.85
C SER A 208 -1.93 19.50 7.78
N THR A 209 -1.50 19.10 6.59
CA THR A 209 -2.37 18.55 5.54
C THR A 209 -2.07 17.07 5.38
N VAL A 210 -3.05 16.30 4.95
CA VAL A 210 -2.95 14.85 4.84
C VAL A 210 -3.48 14.36 3.50
N ASN A 211 -2.93 13.25 3.03
CA ASN A 211 -3.60 12.45 2.00
C ASN A 211 -4.30 11.28 2.69
N VAL A 212 -5.53 11.00 2.29
CA VAL A 212 -6.34 9.92 2.85
C VAL A 212 -6.93 9.05 1.74
N ASP A 213 -7.05 7.76 2.01
CA ASP A 213 -7.82 6.84 1.17
C ASP A 213 -9.19 6.62 1.83
N LEU A 214 -10.28 6.88 1.11
CA LEU A 214 -11.63 6.55 1.52
C LEU A 214 -11.82 5.03 1.42
N ILE A 215 -11.89 4.36 2.56
CA ILE A 215 -11.80 2.90 2.62
C ILE A 215 -13.07 2.20 2.11
N ASP A 216 -14.19 2.91 2.04
CA ASP A 216 -15.51 2.37 1.64
C ASP A 216 -15.90 2.64 0.18
N CYS A 217 -15.13 3.46 -0.54
CA CYS A 217 -15.35 3.68 -1.97
C CYS A 217 -14.06 3.58 -2.81
N GLY A 218 -12.90 3.50 -2.16
CA GLY A 218 -11.60 3.36 -2.82
C GLY A 218 -11.02 4.65 -3.42
N LEU A 219 -11.68 5.79 -3.21
CA LEU A 219 -11.22 7.11 -3.66
C LEU A 219 -10.04 7.61 -2.82
N LYS A 220 -9.15 8.37 -3.44
CA LYS A 220 -8.06 9.07 -2.76
C LYS A 220 -8.37 10.56 -2.67
N LEU A 221 -8.10 11.17 -1.52
CA LEU A 221 -8.19 12.60 -1.32
C LEU A 221 -6.82 13.15 -0.96
N ASP A 222 -6.38 14.16 -1.69
CA ASP A 222 -5.07 14.78 -1.51
C ASP A 222 -5.18 16.11 -0.76
N ARG A 223 -4.21 16.39 0.11
CA ARG A 223 -4.03 17.68 0.79
C ARG A 223 -5.25 18.16 1.59
N ILE A 224 -5.98 17.23 2.21
CA ILE A 224 -7.07 17.55 3.13
C ILE A 224 -6.51 18.17 4.41
N GLU A 225 -7.18 19.17 4.96
CA GLU A 225 -6.76 19.77 6.22
C GLU A 225 -7.00 18.81 7.39
N ALA A 226 -5.99 18.62 8.25
CA ALA A 226 -6.05 17.65 9.34
C ALA A 226 -7.21 17.89 10.33
N TYR A 227 -7.69 19.13 10.48
CA TYR A 227 -8.81 19.46 11.37
C TYR A 227 -10.15 18.85 10.92
N ARG A 228 -10.27 18.44 9.65
CA ARG A 228 -11.46 17.75 9.11
C ARG A 228 -11.51 16.28 9.48
N LEU A 229 -10.46 15.75 10.11
CA LEU A 229 -10.38 14.36 10.53
C LEU A 229 -10.90 14.20 11.96
N LEU A 230 -11.85 13.28 12.12
CA LEU A 230 -12.51 12.98 13.38
C LEU A 230 -12.20 11.55 13.80
N GLU A 231 -11.97 11.33 15.10
CA GLU A 231 -11.72 10.00 15.64
C GLU A 231 -12.96 9.14 15.46
N LEU A 232 -12.77 7.97 14.85
CA LEU A 232 -13.85 7.04 14.58
C LEU A 232 -14.12 6.17 15.82
N PRO A 233 -15.38 5.91 16.19
CA PRO A 233 -15.65 5.00 17.30
C PRO A 233 -15.31 3.55 16.91
N GLU A 234 -14.90 2.73 17.89
CA GLU A 234 -14.40 1.36 17.65
C GLU A 234 -15.35 0.47 16.84
N HIS A 235 -16.66 0.61 17.02
CA HIS A 235 -17.65 -0.18 16.28
C HIS A 235 -17.70 0.17 14.77
N LEU A 236 -17.23 1.35 14.37
CA LEU A 236 -17.12 1.77 12.98
C LEU A 236 -15.71 1.56 12.41
N LYS A 237 -14.72 1.11 13.19
CA LYS A 237 -13.36 0.80 12.72
C LYS A 237 -13.24 -0.57 12.01
N ALA A 238 -14.35 -1.27 11.80
CA ALA A 238 -14.35 -2.57 11.13
C ALA A 238 -13.64 -2.51 9.76
N PRO A 239 -12.84 -3.53 9.38
CA PRO A 239 -12.17 -3.51 8.08
C PRO A 239 -13.13 -3.39 6.90
N SER A 240 -12.70 -2.70 5.84
CA SER A 240 -13.45 -2.63 4.59
C SER A 240 -13.12 -3.84 3.70
N PRO A 241 -14.13 -4.46 3.05
CA PRO A 241 -13.91 -5.51 2.04
C PRO A 241 -13.39 -4.96 0.70
N ILE A 242 -13.08 -3.66 0.60
CA ILE A 242 -12.52 -3.05 -0.60
C ILE A 242 -11.01 -3.23 -0.65
N ALA A 243 -10.55 -3.76 -1.77
CA ALA A 243 -9.15 -4.00 -2.05
C ALA A 243 -8.74 -3.46 -3.41
N THR A 244 -7.44 -3.40 -3.64
CA THR A 244 -6.87 -3.20 -4.97
C THR A 244 -6.52 -4.56 -5.57
N ILE A 245 -6.88 -4.79 -6.84
CA ILE A 245 -6.37 -5.92 -7.61
C ILE A 245 -5.32 -5.39 -8.58
N ARG A 246 -4.19 -6.12 -8.68
CA ARG A 246 -3.19 -5.92 -9.73
C ARG A 246 -3.02 -7.16 -10.60
N LEU A 247 -3.07 -6.99 -11.93
CA LEU A 247 -2.80 -8.04 -12.90
C LEU A 247 -1.29 -8.23 -13.10
N VAL A 248 -0.79 -9.44 -12.89
CA VAL A 248 0.63 -9.77 -13.10
C VAL A 248 0.91 -10.19 -14.55
N ASN A 249 2.20 -10.32 -14.92
CA ASN A 249 2.65 -10.89 -16.20
C ASN A 249 2.08 -10.22 -17.47
N ILE A 250 1.65 -8.96 -17.40
CA ILE A 250 1.31 -8.11 -18.54
C ILE A 250 2.14 -6.83 -18.49
N LYS A 251 2.36 -6.20 -19.64
CA LYS A 251 2.97 -4.88 -19.76
C LYS A 251 2.51 -4.20 -21.07
N PRO A 252 2.59 -2.86 -21.18
CA PRO A 252 2.44 -2.16 -22.45
C PRO A 252 3.51 -2.59 -23.47
N HIS A 253 3.27 -2.28 -24.75
CA HIS A 253 4.17 -2.61 -25.86
C HIS A 253 5.52 -1.89 -25.76
N ASP A 254 5.49 -0.55 -25.81
CA ASP A 254 6.69 0.29 -25.98
C ASP A 254 6.93 1.28 -24.84
N ASP A 255 6.13 1.20 -23.77
CA ASP A 255 6.07 2.24 -22.73
C ASP A 255 6.42 1.73 -21.31
N TYR A 256 6.73 2.68 -20.42
CA TYR A 256 6.82 2.46 -18.98
C TYR A 256 5.45 2.60 -18.27
N GLN A 257 4.38 2.79 -19.03
CA GLN A 257 3.02 3.06 -18.56
C GLN A 257 2.00 2.66 -19.63
N TRP A 258 0.75 2.44 -19.26
CA TRP A 258 -0.31 2.21 -20.23
C TRP A 258 -0.78 3.52 -20.85
N CYS A 259 -1.12 3.50 -22.13
CA CYS A 259 -1.70 4.66 -22.81
C CYS A 259 -3.20 4.80 -22.48
N GLU A 260 -3.74 6.00 -22.65
CA GLU A 260 -5.16 6.28 -22.39
C GLU A 260 -6.10 5.43 -23.26
N MET A 261 -5.71 5.13 -24.50
CA MET A 261 -6.48 4.28 -25.40
C MET A 261 -6.64 2.85 -24.86
N ALA A 262 -5.58 2.29 -24.26
CA ALA A 262 -5.62 0.98 -23.63
C ALA A 262 -6.63 0.98 -22.48
N ASN A 263 -6.59 2.01 -21.62
CA ASN A 263 -7.54 2.18 -20.53
C ASN A 263 -9.00 2.32 -21.00
N HIS A 264 -9.24 3.10 -22.05
CA HIS A 264 -10.56 3.24 -22.65
C HIS A 264 -11.09 1.91 -23.22
N THR A 265 -10.20 1.12 -23.84
CA THR A 265 -10.55 -0.18 -24.41
C THR A 265 -10.89 -1.20 -23.31
N ILE A 266 -10.14 -1.22 -22.21
CA ILE A 266 -10.45 -2.08 -21.05
C ILE A 266 -11.80 -1.75 -20.44
N LYS A 267 -12.15 -0.46 -20.31
CA LYS A 267 -13.48 -0.04 -19.85
C LYS A 267 -14.60 -0.61 -20.73
N LYS A 268 -14.40 -0.63 -22.06
CA LYS A 268 -15.36 -1.25 -23.01
C LYS A 268 -15.43 -2.77 -22.86
N ILE A 269 -14.27 -3.44 -22.76
CA ILE A 269 -14.19 -4.90 -22.61
C ILE A 269 -14.90 -5.37 -21.33
N LEU A 270 -14.65 -4.69 -20.21
CA LEU A 270 -15.24 -5.05 -18.93
C LEU A 270 -16.75 -4.76 -18.86
N CYS A 271 -17.24 -3.84 -19.71
CA CYS A 271 -18.66 -3.51 -19.88
C CYS A 271 -19.37 -3.30 -18.52
N LEU A 272 -18.87 -2.36 -17.73
CA LEU A 272 -19.43 -2.01 -16.42
C LEU A 272 -20.64 -1.06 -16.56
N PRO A 273 -21.64 -1.11 -15.66
CA PRO A 273 -21.82 -2.10 -14.59
C PRO A 273 -22.25 -3.48 -15.13
N ILE A 274 -21.91 -4.53 -14.40
CA ILE A 274 -22.34 -5.91 -14.71
C ILE A 274 -23.74 -6.19 -14.15
N SER A 275 -24.44 -7.20 -14.67
CA SER A 275 -25.74 -7.61 -14.13
C SER A 275 -25.61 -8.34 -12.78
N ASP A 276 -26.72 -8.47 -12.04
CA ASP A 276 -26.71 -9.09 -10.70
C ASP A 276 -26.37 -10.59 -10.71
N ASP A 277 -26.56 -11.28 -11.84
CA ASP A 277 -26.17 -12.68 -12.04
C ASP A 277 -24.70 -12.85 -12.51
N GLU A 278 -24.01 -11.74 -12.77
CA GLU A 278 -22.62 -11.69 -13.18
C GLU A 278 -21.68 -11.32 -12.02
N TYR A 279 -20.45 -11.81 -12.09
CA TYR A 279 -19.40 -11.49 -11.13
C TYR A 279 -18.03 -11.53 -11.79
N PHE A 280 -17.05 -10.89 -11.15
CA PHE A 280 -15.65 -11.11 -11.49
C PHE A 280 -15.01 -12.08 -10.50
N THR A 281 -14.08 -12.89 -10.99
CA THR A 281 -13.32 -13.83 -10.19
C THR A 281 -11.86 -13.90 -10.62
N SER A 282 -10.99 -14.15 -9.65
CA SER A 282 -9.55 -14.21 -9.85
C SER A 282 -8.89 -15.15 -8.84
N SER A 283 -7.82 -15.81 -9.25
CA SER A 283 -6.94 -16.56 -8.36
C SER A 283 -5.79 -15.67 -7.87
N ILE A 284 -5.55 -15.68 -6.56
CA ILE A 284 -4.51 -14.89 -5.89
C ILE A 284 -3.15 -15.54 -6.10
N VAL A 285 -2.17 -14.72 -6.52
CA VAL A 285 -0.76 -15.09 -6.62
C VAL A 285 -0.05 -14.77 -5.32
N PHE A 286 -0.19 -13.53 -4.83
CA PHE A 286 0.28 -13.08 -3.52
C PHE A 286 -0.46 -11.78 -3.13
N VAL A 287 -0.21 -11.33 -1.90
CA VAL A 287 -0.83 -10.12 -1.34
C VAL A 287 0.25 -9.21 -0.79
N MET A 288 0.08 -7.91 -0.96
CA MET A 288 0.94 -6.87 -0.39
C MET A 288 0.07 -5.67 0.01
N GLN A 289 0.15 -5.22 1.25
CA GLN A 289 -0.78 -4.24 1.83
C GLN A 289 -2.27 -4.60 1.57
N ASN A 290 -3.00 -3.68 0.93
CA ASN A 290 -4.37 -3.84 0.48
C ASN A 290 -4.49 -4.30 -0.99
N THR A 291 -3.39 -4.82 -1.57
CA THR A 291 -3.32 -5.19 -2.99
C THR A 291 -3.20 -6.70 -3.16
N LEU A 292 -4.17 -7.28 -3.87
CA LEU A 292 -4.19 -8.67 -4.31
C LEU A 292 -3.60 -8.75 -5.71
N TRP A 293 -2.51 -9.48 -5.86
CA TRP A 293 -1.90 -9.71 -7.15
C TRP A 293 -2.48 -10.98 -7.74
N VAL A 294 -3.07 -10.88 -8.94
CA VAL A 294 -3.83 -11.97 -9.55
C VAL A 294 -3.33 -12.28 -10.96
N HIS A 295 -3.51 -13.53 -11.37
CA HIS A 295 -3.17 -13.94 -12.72
C HIS A 295 -4.15 -13.39 -13.76
N ASP A 296 -5.44 -13.42 -13.49
CA ASP A 296 -6.44 -13.00 -14.47
C ASP A 296 -7.66 -12.44 -13.77
N ILE A 297 -8.42 -11.61 -14.48
CA ILE A 297 -9.75 -11.18 -14.09
C ILE A 297 -10.71 -11.86 -15.06
N CYS A 298 -11.44 -12.84 -14.55
CA CYS A 298 -12.43 -13.56 -15.33
C CYS A 298 -13.82 -13.04 -15.00
N LYS A 299 -14.64 -12.81 -16.03
CA LYS A 299 -16.07 -12.57 -15.86
C LYS A 299 -16.78 -13.91 -15.82
N GLY A 300 -17.62 -14.12 -14.82
CA GLY A 300 -18.44 -15.31 -14.68
C GLY A 300 -19.91 -14.97 -14.49
N ARG A 301 -20.77 -15.95 -14.72
CA ARG A 301 -22.20 -15.88 -14.41
C ARG A 301 -22.69 -17.21 -13.86
N VAL A 302 -23.77 -17.17 -13.10
CA VAL A 302 -24.44 -18.38 -12.61
C VAL A 302 -25.64 -18.70 -13.49
N LEU A 303 -25.61 -19.84 -14.19
CA LEU A 303 -26.73 -20.33 -14.99
C LEU A 303 -27.21 -21.67 -14.42
N SER A 304 -28.46 -21.73 -13.97
CA SER A 304 -29.07 -22.94 -13.39
C SER A 304 -28.24 -23.57 -12.26
N GLY A 305 -27.60 -22.73 -11.43
CA GLY A 305 -26.73 -23.17 -10.33
C GLY A 305 -25.31 -23.58 -10.74
N VAL A 306 -24.95 -23.48 -12.03
CA VAL A 306 -23.60 -23.76 -12.54
C VAL A 306 -22.86 -22.45 -12.81
N GLU A 307 -21.64 -22.35 -12.29
CA GLU A 307 -20.74 -21.23 -12.55
C GLU A 307 -20.06 -21.40 -13.93
N ILE A 308 -20.22 -20.40 -14.80
CA ILE A 308 -19.63 -20.40 -16.14
C ILE A 308 -18.79 -19.13 -16.30
N LEU A 309 -17.54 -19.30 -16.73
CA LEU A 309 -16.68 -18.18 -17.09
C LEU A 309 -16.95 -17.78 -18.54
N THR A 310 -17.30 -16.52 -18.76
CA THR A 310 -17.68 -15.98 -20.06
C THR A 310 -16.55 -15.18 -20.71
N MET A 311 -15.59 -14.69 -19.93
CA MET A 311 -14.49 -13.85 -20.42
C MET A 311 -13.25 -13.99 -19.53
N SER A 312 -12.08 -13.96 -20.15
CA SER A 312 -10.77 -13.75 -19.51
C SER A 312 -10.23 -12.39 -19.95
N LEU A 313 -10.00 -11.47 -19.02
CA LEU A 313 -9.49 -10.15 -19.34
C LEU A 313 -8.06 -10.21 -19.90
N ARG A 314 -7.21 -11.07 -19.33
CA ARG A 314 -5.85 -11.30 -19.84
C ARG A 314 -5.87 -11.72 -21.30
N ARG A 315 -6.77 -12.64 -21.67
CA ARG A 315 -6.92 -13.07 -23.06
C ARG A 315 -7.38 -11.91 -23.93
N GLN A 316 -8.36 -11.12 -23.49
CA GLN A 316 -8.81 -9.93 -24.22
C GLN A 316 -7.69 -8.89 -24.41
N ILE A 317 -6.80 -8.71 -23.43
CA ILE A 317 -5.64 -7.82 -23.54
C ILE A 317 -4.73 -8.26 -24.69
N PHE A 318 -4.43 -9.55 -24.81
CA PHE A 318 -3.54 -10.07 -25.85
C PHE A 318 -4.24 -10.16 -27.21
N ASP A 319 -5.48 -10.65 -27.25
CA ASP A 319 -6.24 -10.83 -28.50
C ASP A 319 -6.56 -9.49 -29.19
N ASN A 320 -6.69 -8.40 -28.42
CA ASN A 320 -6.90 -7.03 -28.95
C ASN A 320 -5.60 -6.20 -29.03
N ASP A 321 -4.44 -6.83 -28.89
CA ASP A 321 -3.12 -6.18 -28.98
C ASP A 321 -2.94 -4.96 -28.04
N ILE A 322 -3.59 -4.99 -26.87
CA ILE A 322 -3.54 -3.90 -25.88
C ILE A 322 -2.19 -3.90 -25.15
N GLY A 323 -1.62 -5.08 -24.93
CA GLY A 323 -0.33 -5.26 -24.27
C GLY A 323 0.25 -6.64 -24.53
N ILE A 324 1.44 -6.88 -23.97
CA ILE A 324 2.22 -8.10 -24.22
C ILE A 324 2.57 -8.84 -22.93
N PRO A 325 2.91 -10.14 -23.01
CA PRO A 325 3.34 -10.90 -21.86
C PRO A 325 4.60 -10.32 -21.20
N ASN A 326 4.54 -10.10 -19.89
CA ASN A 326 5.70 -9.73 -19.08
C ASN A 326 6.28 -10.97 -18.40
N LYS A 327 7.13 -11.72 -19.12
CA LYS A 327 7.75 -12.95 -18.61
C LYS A 327 8.69 -12.65 -17.43
N GLY A 328 8.67 -13.49 -16.41
CA GLY A 328 9.51 -13.30 -15.21
C GLY A 328 8.97 -12.24 -14.23
N HIS A 329 7.82 -11.62 -14.51
CA HIS A 329 7.31 -10.52 -13.69
C HIS A 329 6.98 -10.99 -12.27
N VAL A 330 6.23 -12.08 -12.14
CA VAL A 330 5.91 -12.65 -10.83
C VAL A 330 7.18 -13.07 -10.07
N GLU A 331 8.17 -13.63 -10.74
CA GLU A 331 9.44 -14.05 -10.13
C GLU A 331 10.20 -12.85 -9.56
N ARG A 332 10.27 -11.75 -10.33
CA ARG A 332 10.85 -10.48 -9.88
C ARG A 332 10.06 -9.85 -8.73
N LEU A 333 8.73 -10.01 -8.70
CA LEU A 333 7.92 -9.51 -7.60
C LEU A 333 7.96 -10.40 -6.35
N LYS A 334 8.17 -11.71 -6.52
CA LYS A 334 8.22 -12.68 -5.41
C LYS A 334 9.43 -12.49 -4.51
N SER A 335 10.54 -11.92 -4.99
CA SER A 335 11.66 -11.55 -4.11
C SER A 335 11.19 -10.57 -3.03
N PHE A 336 10.43 -9.54 -3.42
CA PHE A 336 9.83 -8.58 -2.49
C PHE A 336 8.84 -9.25 -1.52
N TYR A 337 7.98 -10.14 -2.03
CA TYR A 337 7.02 -10.84 -1.16
C TYR A 337 7.70 -11.75 -0.13
N ASN A 338 8.81 -12.40 -0.50
CA ASN A 338 9.58 -13.22 0.43
C ASN A 338 10.25 -12.38 1.52
N GLU A 339 10.73 -11.18 1.19
CA GLU A 339 11.23 -10.22 2.18
C GLU A 339 10.14 -9.85 3.20
N ILE A 340 8.92 -9.55 2.75
CA ILE A 340 7.76 -9.31 3.65
C ILE A 340 7.53 -10.49 4.59
N LYS A 341 7.55 -11.72 4.06
CA LYS A 341 7.34 -12.93 4.89
C LYS A 341 8.39 -13.07 5.98
N MET A 342 9.64 -12.70 5.72
CA MET A 342 10.69 -12.71 6.74
C MET A 342 10.39 -11.68 7.84
N TYR A 343 9.94 -10.48 7.45
CA TYR A 343 9.51 -9.46 8.41
C TYR A 343 8.31 -9.89 9.25
N CYS A 344 7.32 -10.61 8.69
CA CYS A 344 6.19 -11.14 9.47
C CYS A 344 6.68 -12.12 10.55
N LYS A 345 7.50 -13.11 10.16
CA LYS A 345 8.03 -14.12 11.10
C LYS A 345 8.87 -13.53 12.22
N ASN A 346 9.64 -12.48 11.94
CA ASN A 346 10.50 -11.82 12.92
C ASN A 346 9.72 -10.91 13.88
N ASP A 347 8.57 -10.38 13.47
CA ASP A 347 7.69 -9.60 14.35
C ASP A 347 6.95 -10.53 15.32
N ASP A 348 6.43 -11.66 14.82
CA ASP A 348 5.80 -12.69 15.65
C ASP A 348 6.79 -13.19 16.72
N ALA A 349 8.06 -13.39 16.36
CA ALA A 349 9.10 -13.78 17.31
C ALA A 349 9.42 -12.67 18.35
N LYS A 350 9.40 -11.39 17.96
CA LYS A 350 9.63 -10.27 18.88
C LYS A 350 8.44 -10.01 19.81
N GLU A 351 7.21 -10.25 19.35
CA GLU A 351 6.02 -10.21 20.20
C GLU A 351 6.01 -11.37 21.20
N VAL A 352 6.38 -12.59 20.80
CA VAL A 352 6.49 -13.74 21.70
C VAL A 352 7.51 -13.49 22.82
N VAL A 353 8.67 -12.88 22.50
CA VAL A 353 9.68 -12.51 23.52
C VAL A 353 9.16 -11.42 24.48
N LYS A 354 8.43 -10.41 23.98
CA LYS A 354 7.81 -9.37 24.84
C LYS A 354 6.68 -9.90 25.72
N VAL A 355 5.94 -10.92 25.25
CA VAL A 355 4.88 -11.58 26.03
C VAL A 355 5.49 -12.48 27.11
N GLN A 356 6.62 -13.14 26.83
CA GLN A 356 7.35 -13.95 27.81
C GLN A 356 8.02 -13.07 28.89
N GLU A 357 8.64 -11.95 28.53
CA GLU A 357 9.21 -11.01 29.51
C GLU A 357 8.13 -10.36 30.41
N LYS A 358 6.92 -10.10 29.87
CA LYS A 358 5.78 -9.61 30.68
C LYS A 358 5.13 -10.69 31.54
N ALA A 359 5.17 -11.95 31.13
CA ALA A 359 4.64 -13.07 31.90
C ALA A 359 5.51 -13.38 33.12
N GLU A 360 6.83 -13.17 33.03
CA GLU A 360 7.75 -13.36 34.16
C GLU A 360 7.65 -12.26 35.23
N THR A 361 7.01 -11.11 34.95
CA THR A 361 6.86 -10.02 35.94
C THR A 361 5.49 -9.95 36.64
N LYS A 362 4.56 -10.88 36.40
CA LYS A 362 3.25 -10.89 37.11
C LYS A 362 2.79 -12.29 37.45
N VAL A 363 3.40 -12.88 38.47
CA VAL A 363 2.72 -13.89 39.30
C VAL A 363 2.35 -13.21 40.62
N ASN A 364 1.13 -12.70 40.70
CA ASN A 364 0.38 -12.67 41.94
C ASN A 364 -1.12 -12.77 41.65
N VAL A 365 -1.70 -13.76 42.31
CA VAL A 365 -3.04 -14.33 42.13
C VAL A 365 -4.13 -13.35 42.58
N VAL A 366 -5.14 -13.12 41.72
CA VAL A 366 -6.53 -13.00 42.15
C VAL A 366 -7.42 -13.61 41.08
N GLN A 367 -8.07 -14.72 41.43
CA GLN A 367 -9.14 -15.32 40.65
C GLN A 367 -10.38 -14.42 40.67
N THR A 368 -10.88 -14.01 39.51
CA THR A 368 -12.28 -13.61 39.36
C THR A 368 -12.88 -14.29 38.14
N ASN A 369 -13.96 -15.03 38.40
CA ASN A 369 -14.83 -15.65 37.41
C ASN A 369 -15.43 -14.57 36.50
N SER A 370 -15.24 -14.68 35.18
CA SER A 370 -16.23 -14.19 34.23
C SER A 370 -16.32 -15.12 33.02
N LYS A 371 -17.51 -15.67 32.82
CA LYS A 371 -17.90 -16.42 31.63
C LYS A 371 -17.86 -15.47 30.44
N ALA A 372 -17.12 -15.84 29.39
CA ALA A 372 -17.20 -15.20 28.09
C ALA A 372 -18.58 -15.44 27.46
N PRO A 373 -19.28 -14.41 26.93
CA PRO A 373 -20.38 -14.64 26.02
C PRO A 373 -19.80 -14.89 24.62
N SER A 374 -19.95 -16.13 24.17
CA SER A 374 -19.85 -16.52 22.76
C SER A 374 -20.99 -15.86 21.98
N GLY A 375 -20.66 -14.98 21.04
CA GLY A 375 -21.63 -14.40 20.11
C GLY A 375 -21.06 -13.17 19.42
N SER A 376 -20.52 -13.33 18.21
CA SER A 376 -20.09 -12.23 17.36
C SER A 376 -21.32 -11.51 16.77
N ALA A 377 -21.92 -10.60 17.54
CA ALA A 377 -22.98 -9.73 17.05
C ALA A 377 -22.46 -8.84 15.90
N SER A 378 -23.27 -8.66 14.85
CA SER A 378 -22.93 -7.84 13.66
C SER A 378 -22.79 -6.36 14.01
N VAL A 379 -22.15 -5.55 13.15
CA VAL A 379 -21.98 -4.10 13.42
C VAL A 379 -23.34 -3.42 13.51
N LEU A 380 -24.30 -3.83 12.66
CA LEU A 380 -25.68 -3.36 12.70
C LEU A 380 -26.36 -3.64 14.06
N GLU A 381 -26.20 -4.83 14.63
CA GLU A 381 -26.75 -5.15 15.95
C GLU A 381 -26.15 -4.30 17.07
N ARG A 382 -24.85 -4.03 17.01
CA ARG A 382 -24.16 -3.15 17.97
C ARG A 382 -24.64 -1.71 17.84
N PHE A 383 -24.81 -1.22 16.61
CA PHE A 383 -25.35 0.11 16.35
C PHE A 383 -26.80 0.24 16.80
N LEU A 384 -27.67 -0.71 16.46
CA LEU A 384 -29.06 -0.70 16.92
C LEU A 384 -29.16 -0.77 18.45
N LYS A 385 -28.23 -1.48 19.10
CA LYS A 385 -28.12 -1.50 20.56
C LYS A 385 -27.68 -0.14 21.11
N TRP A 386 -26.69 0.53 20.50
CA TRP A 386 -26.29 1.89 20.84
C TRP A 386 -27.42 2.91 20.65
N ALA A 387 -28.11 2.87 19.50
CA ALA A 387 -29.21 3.75 19.16
C ALA A 387 -30.39 3.64 20.14
N LYS A 388 -30.62 2.46 20.72
CA LYS A 388 -31.65 2.23 21.75
C LYS A 388 -31.31 2.78 23.14
N HIS A 389 -30.04 3.07 23.43
CA HIS A 389 -29.58 3.48 24.76
C HIS A 389 -29.15 4.95 24.82
N THR A 390 -29.32 5.70 23.73
CA THR A 390 -29.03 7.13 23.68
C THR A 390 -30.40 7.85 23.71
N PRO A 391 -30.75 8.57 24.80
CA PRO A 391 -32.02 9.30 24.88
C PRO A 391 -32.11 10.41 23.85
#